data_AF-A0A920S256-F1
#
_entry.id   AF-A0A920S256-F1
#
_cell.length_a   1.000
_cell.length_b   1.000
_cell.length_c   1.000
_cell.angle_alpha   90.00
_cell.angle_beta   90.00
_cell.angle_gamma   90.00
#
_symmetry.space_group_name_H-M   'P 1'
#
loop_
_entity.id
_entity.type
_entity.pdbx_description
1 polymer ?
#
loop_
_entity_poly.entity_id
_entity_poly.type
_entity_poly.pdbx_seq_one_letter_code
_entity_poly.pdbx_strand_id
1 'polypeptide(L)'
;MVKPQRLSQKPVKGDNGSGMHTHQSIWKGKTQYFPEINMQDYQLLLYITLGGILKTCKSYQCFFNSTTNSYKRLIPGFEAPVLLVYSQETDLLLENSDNIK
;
A
#
# COMPACT_ATOMS: atom_id res chain seq x y z
N MET A 1 29.36 -13.48 13.00
CA MET A 1 29.25 -12.03 12.76
C MET A 1 27.95 -11.78 12.01
N VAL A 2 26.87 -11.44 12.72
CA VAL A 2 25.57 -11.13 12.09
C VAL A 2 25.73 -9.76 11.42
N LYS A 3 25.66 -9.70 10.09
CA LYS A 3 25.66 -8.42 9.39
C LYS A 3 24.43 -7.63 9.86
N PRO A 4 24.55 -6.34 10.20
CA PRO A 4 23.38 -5.55 10.56
C PRO A 4 22.39 -5.58 9.38
N GLN A 5 21.20 -6.12 9.62
CA GLN A 5 20.14 -6.21 8.61
C GLN A 5 19.64 -4.79 8.34
N ARG A 6 20.20 -4.14 7.31
CA ARG A 6 19.75 -2.81 6.89
C ARG A 6 18.37 -2.98 6.23
N LEU A 7 17.32 -2.37 6.79
CA LEU A 7 15.97 -2.29 6.21
C LEU A 7 15.94 -1.35 5.00
N SER A 8 16.82 -1.59 4.03
CA SER A 8 16.88 -0.81 2.79
C SER A 8 15.72 -1.19 1.88
N GLN A 9 15.06 -0.19 1.28
CA GLN A 9 13.88 -0.40 0.42
C GLN A 9 14.21 -1.23 -0.82
N LYS A 10 15.41 -1.05 -1.37
CA LYS A 10 15.95 -1.84 -2.48
C LYS A 10 17.45 -2.05 -2.24
N PRO A 11 17.87 -3.13 -1.57
CA PRO A 11 19.28 -3.40 -1.32
C PRO A 11 19.98 -4.03 -2.53
N VAL A 12 19.24 -4.82 -3.33
CA VAL A 12 19.75 -5.57 -4.48
C VAL A 12 18.98 -5.16 -5.73
N LYS A 13 19.69 -4.92 -6.83
CA LYS A 13 19.08 -4.65 -8.15
C LYS A 13 18.62 -5.98 -8.75
N GLY A 14 17.39 -6.03 -9.26
CA GLY A 14 16.85 -7.23 -9.90
C GLY A 14 16.22 -8.25 -8.96
N ASP A 15 16.10 -7.94 -7.66
CA ASP A 15 15.42 -8.78 -6.65
C ASP A 15 14.40 -7.95 -5.87
N ASN A 16 13.46 -8.58 -5.18
CA ASN A 16 12.39 -7.90 -4.44
C ASN A 16 12.96 -6.96 -3.36
N GLY A 17 12.28 -5.82 -3.22
CA GLY A 17 12.63 -4.82 -2.21
C GLY A 17 11.89 -5.04 -0.90
N SER A 18 12.32 -4.39 0.18
CA SER A 18 11.57 -4.40 1.44
C SER A 18 10.53 -3.28 1.45
N GLY A 19 9.28 -3.63 1.75
CA GLY A 19 8.16 -2.69 1.90
C GLY A 19 7.58 -2.72 3.32
N MET A 20 6.72 -1.75 3.62
CA MET A 20 6.00 -1.66 4.90
C MET A 20 4.49 -1.57 4.64
N HIS A 21 3.85 -2.73 4.48
CA HIS A 21 2.39 -2.79 4.37
C HIS A 21 1.78 -2.43 5.73
N THR A 22 1.06 -1.31 5.78
CA THR A 22 0.53 -0.75 7.02
C THR A 22 -0.99 -0.87 7.04
N HIS A 23 -1.51 -1.71 7.93
CA HIS A 23 -2.94 -1.87 8.15
C HIS A 23 -3.44 -0.75 9.06
N GLN A 24 -4.49 -0.05 8.63
CA GLN A 24 -5.10 1.04 9.40
C GLN A 24 -6.55 0.69 9.71
N SER A 25 -6.97 0.95 10.95
CA SER A 25 -8.36 0.77 11.40
C SER A 25 -8.78 1.95 12.27
N ILE A 26 -10.04 2.34 12.17
CA ILE A 26 -10.64 3.47 12.90
C ILE A 26 -11.50 2.86 14.01
N TRP A 27 -11.39 3.42 15.21
CA TRP A 27 -12.07 2.92 16.41
C TRP A 27 -12.77 4.07 17.13
N LYS A 28 -13.89 3.77 17.78
CA LYS A 28 -14.58 4.70 18.69
C LYS A 28 -14.89 3.98 19.99
N GLY A 29 -14.15 4.35 21.03
CA GLY A 29 -14.18 3.61 22.29
C GLY A 29 -13.69 2.18 22.08
N LYS A 30 -14.50 1.20 22.47
CA LYS A 30 -14.17 -0.23 22.35
C LYS A 30 -14.67 -0.88 21.06
N THR A 31 -15.46 -0.15 20.27
CA THR A 31 -16.01 -0.65 19.02
C THR A 31 -15.15 -0.12 17.89
N GLN A 32 -14.63 -1.02 17.07
CA GLN A 32 -14.05 -0.61 15.78
C GLN A 32 -15.17 0.06 14.97
N TYR A 33 -14.86 1.02 14.10
CA TYR A 33 -15.88 1.68 13.27
C TYR A 33 -16.28 0.83 12.04
N PHE A 34 -15.60 -0.29 11.84
CA PHE A 34 -15.74 -1.18 10.70
C PHE A 34 -16.58 -2.47 10.92
N PRO A 35 -16.80 -3.01 12.13
CA PRO A 35 -17.75 -4.07 12.39
C PRO A 35 -19.13 -3.50 12.76
N GLU A 36 -20.17 -4.11 12.19
CA GLU A 36 -21.59 -3.96 12.56
C GLU A 36 -22.28 -2.62 12.24
N ILE A 37 -21.80 -1.87 11.26
CA ILE A 37 -22.66 -0.87 10.61
C ILE A 37 -23.33 -1.55 9.41
N ASN A 38 -24.59 -1.23 9.12
CA ASN A 38 -25.29 -1.70 7.92
C ASN A 38 -24.34 -1.68 6.71
N MET A 39 -24.34 -2.73 5.89
CA MET A 39 -23.39 -2.91 4.78
C MET A 39 -23.20 -1.65 3.90
N GLN A 40 -24.26 -0.85 3.76
CA GLN A 40 -24.26 0.42 3.01
C GLN A 40 -23.40 1.51 3.68
N ASP A 41 -23.50 1.67 4.99
CA ASP A 41 -22.73 2.67 5.75
C ASP A 41 -21.27 2.26 5.89
N TYR A 42 -21.01 0.96 6.03
CA TYR A 42 -19.65 0.40 5.97
C TYR A 42 -18.97 0.72 4.63
N GLN A 43 -19.66 0.44 3.51
CA GLN A 43 -19.16 0.75 2.18
C GLN A 43 -18.94 2.26 2.00
N LEU A 44 -19.90 3.09 2.43
CA LEU A 44 -19.78 4.54 2.32
C LEU A 44 -18.56 5.07 3.08
N LEU A 45 -18.36 4.66 4.34
CA LEU A 45 -17.21 5.08 5.13
C LEU A 45 -15.90 4.58 4.53
N LEU A 46 -15.87 3.34 4.04
CA LEU A 46 -14.73 2.75 3.34
C LEU A 46 -14.38 3.56 2.08
N TYR A 47 -15.37 3.92 1.26
CA TYR A 47 -15.15 4.73 0.06
C TYR A 47 -14.69 6.16 0.39
N ILE A 48 -15.22 6.79 1.43
CA ILE A 48 -14.78 8.13 1.84
C ILE A 48 -13.33 8.09 2.34
N THR A 49 -13.00 7.12 3.19
CA THR A 49 -11.65 6.99 3.77
C THR A 49 -10.62 6.58 2.71
N LEU A 50 -10.87 5.52 1.94
CA LEU A 50 -9.98 5.09 0.85
C LEU A 50 -9.91 6.13 -0.26
N GLY A 51 -11.04 6.74 -0.65
CA GLY A 51 -11.09 7.79 -1.66
C GLY A 51 -10.26 9.01 -1.28
N GLY A 52 -10.31 9.42 -0.01
CA GLY A 52 -9.46 10.47 0.54
C GLY A 52 -7.97 10.13 0.45
N ILE A 53 -7.58 8.91 0.84
CA ILE A 53 -6.20 8.42 0.78
C ILE A 53 -5.71 8.35 -0.67
N LEU A 54 -6.49 7.78 -1.58
CA LEU A 54 -6.11 7.65 -3.00
C LEU A 54 -5.96 9.02 -3.67
N LYS A 55 -6.86 9.97 -3.36
CA LYS A 55 -6.79 11.34 -3.89
C LYS A 55 -5.52 12.09 -3.47
N THR A 56 -5.07 11.87 -2.24
CA THR A 56 -3.92 12.58 -1.64
C THR A 56 -2.62 11.78 -1.69
N CYS A 57 -2.66 10.54 -2.19
CA CYS A 57 -1.56 9.59 -2.14
C CYS A 57 -0.26 10.17 -2.73
N LYS A 58 -0.34 10.88 -3.86
CA LYS A 58 0.82 11.52 -4.50
C LYS A 58 1.56 12.47 -3.56
N SER A 59 0.84 13.29 -2.80
CA SER A 59 1.43 14.22 -1.83
C SER A 59 1.99 13.48 -0.62
N TYR A 60 1.34 12.40 -0.17
CA TYR A 60 1.81 11.63 0.98
C TYR A 60 3.04 10.77 0.72
N GLN A 61 3.39 10.50 -0.54
CA GLN A 61 4.59 9.73 -0.88
C GLN A 61 5.87 10.34 -0.30
N CYS A 62 5.94 11.66 -0.11
CA CYS A 62 7.13 12.27 0.50
C CYS A 62 7.36 11.83 1.96
N PHE A 63 6.31 11.39 2.67
CA PHE A 63 6.42 10.89 4.03
C PHE A 63 6.68 9.39 4.07
N PHE A 64 5.94 8.61 3.28
CA PHE A 64 6.02 7.14 3.30
C PHE A 64 7.18 6.58 2.45
N ASN A 65 7.57 7.29 1.40
CA ASN A 65 8.64 6.93 0.45
C ASN A 65 9.70 8.05 0.37
N SER A 66 10.15 8.52 1.54
CA SER A 66 10.97 9.73 1.70
C SER A 66 12.41 9.65 1.13
N THR A 67 12.85 8.49 0.65
CA THR A 67 14.21 8.31 0.12
C THR A 67 14.21 8.08 -1.38
N THR A 68 15.27 8.49 -2.06
CA THR A 68 15.47 8.19 -3.48
C THR A 68 15.50 6.68 -3.76
N ASN A 69 15.91 5.86 -2.77
CA ASN A 69 15.93 4.41 -2.89
C ASN A 69 14.51 3.79 -2.85
N SER A 70 13.54 4.45 -2.20
CA SER A 70 12.15 4.03 -2.19
C SER A 70 11.56 4.00 -3.62
N TYR A 71 11.92 4.96 -4.47
CA TYR A 71 11.48 5.00 -5.86
C TYR A 71 12.12 3.94 -6.75
N LYS A 72 13.28 3.40 -6.37
CA LYS A 72 13.89 2.24 -7.05
C LYS A 72 13.18 0.93 -6.75
N ARG A 73 12.35 0.89 -5.69
CA ARG A 73 11.46 -0.24 -5.38
C ARG A 73 10.14 -0.17 -6.17
N LEU A 74 9.62 1.04 -6.43
CA LEU A 74 8.35 1.26 -7.14
C LEU A 74 8.51 1.11 -8.67
N ILE A 75 8.98 -0.06 -9.10
CA ILE A 75 9.13 -0.44 -10.50
C ILE A 75 8.28 -1.69 -10.72
N PRO A 76 7.52 -1.79 -11.83
CA PRO A 76 6.77 -3.01 -12.17
C PRO A 76 7.66 -4.26 -12.18
N GLY A 77 7.08 -5.41 -11.83
CA GLY A 77 7.77 -6.71 -11.84
C GLY A 77 8.54 -7.09 -10.57
N PHE A 78 8.38 -6.35 -9.46
CA PHE A 78 9.06 -6.65 -8.17
C PHE A 78 8.11 -6.68 -6.96
N GLU A 79 6.86 -7.15 -7.15
CA GLU A 79 5.78 -7.28 -6.13
C GLU A 79 5.44 -5.98 -5.38
N ALA A 80 6.04 -4.85 -5.76
CA ALA A 80 5.77 -3.55 -5.17
C ALA A 80 4.51 -2.95 -5.80
N PRO A 81 3.56 -2.43 -5.01
CA PRO A 81 2.36 -1.81 -5.55
C PRO A 81 2.72 -0.49 -6.21
N VAL A 82 2.58 -0.43 -7.54
CA VAL A 82 2.79 0.78 -8.37
C VAL A 82 1.46 1.44 -8.73
N LEU A 83 0.37 0.66 -8.78
CA LEU A 83 -0.97 1.13 -9.12
C LEU A 83 -1.72 1.64 -7.88
N LEU A 84 -2.42 2.76 -8.03
CA LEU A 84 -3.28 3.35 -7.01
C LEU A 84 -4.69 2.77 -7.10
N VAL A 85 -4.85 1.52 -6.66
CA VAL A 85 -6.12 0.79 -6.70
C VAL A 85 -6.36 0.08 -5.36
N TYR A 86 -7.62 -0.06 -4.98
CA TYR A 86 -8.04 -0.91 -3.86
C TYR A 86 -8.68 -2.19 -4.42
N SER A 87 -8.23 -3.35 -3.92
CA SER A 87 -8.83 -4.65 -4.21
C SER A 87 -8.75 -5.53 -2.97
N GLN A 88 -9.77 -6.36 -2.77
CA GLN A 88 -9.77 -7.41 -1.75
C GLN A 88 -8.96 -8.64 -2.20
N GLU A 89 -8.78 -8.80 -3.52
CA GLU A 89 -7.93 -9.81 -4.15
C GLU A 89 -6.84 -9.09 -4.97
N THR A 90 -5.63 -9.01 -4.42
CA THR A 90 -4.55 -8.19 -4.98
C THR A 90 -3.68 -8.91 -6.02
N ASP A 91 -3.59 -10.24 -5.96
CA ASP A 91 -2.65 -10.99 -6.80
C ASP A 91 -3.06 -10.99 -8.29
N LEU A 92 -4.36 -10.95 -8.58
CA LEU A 92 -4.89 -10.92 -9.95
C LEU A 92 -4.65 -9.59 -10.69
N LEU A 93 -4.49 -8.47 -9.96
CA LEU A 93 -4.27 -7.15 -10.60
C LEU A 93 -2.80 -6.90 -10.96
N LEU A 94 -1.86 -7.55 -10.27
CA LEU A 94 -0.43 -7.44 -10.57
C LEU A 94 -0.09 -8.20 -11.85
N GLU A 95 -0.61 -9.42 -12.05
CA GLU A 95 -0.41 -10.21 -13.28
C GLU A 95 -0.99 -9.52 -14.53
N ASN A 96 -2.10 -8.80 -14.40
CA ASN A 96 -2.71 -8.09 -15.53
C ASN A 96 -2.07 -6.72 -15.82
N SER A 97 -1.25 -6.19 -14.91
CA SER A 97 -0.56 -4.91 -15.11
C SER A 97 0.65 -5.00 -16.05
N ASP A 98 1.21 -6.19 -16.24
CA ASP A 98 2.28 -6.45 -17.23
C ASP A 98 1.77 -6.40 -18.69
N ASN A 99 0.44 -6.42 -18.89
CA ASN A 99 -0.22 -6.32 -20.19
C ASN A 99 -0.67 -4.91 -20.57
N ILE A 100 -0.44 -3.90 -19.72
CA ILE A 100 -0.71 -2.49 -20.04
C ILE A 100 0.61 -1.86 -20.48
N LYS A 101 0.99 -2.09 -21.75
CA LYS A 101 2.03 -1.31 -22.45
C LYS A 101 1.38 -0.24 -23.32
#